data_AF-A0A146HU04-F1
#
_entry.id   AF-A0A146HU04-F1
#
_cell.length_a   1.000
_cell.length_b   1.000
_cell.length_c   1.000
_cell.angle_alpha   90.00
_cell.angle_beta   90.00
_cell.angle_gamma   90.00
#
_symmetry.space_group_name_H-M   'P 1'
#
loop_
_entity.id
_entity.type
_entity.pdbx_description
1 polymer ?
#
loop_
_entity_poly.entity_id
_entity_poly.type
_entity_poly.pdbx_seq_one_letter_code
_entity_poly.pdbx_strand_id
1 'polypeptide(L)'
;MSDDDNLPRVDELQVIQLIGHLAGPFFVCAIILSFFVAFGIGANDVANAFGSSVGAKALTMKQAIVVAAICEFAGAGKFDMLMGASVTSTIRSGIANLNYYINKPDVLAYGMLCAMLATGIWLLIATFWELPVSTTHSIVGAIVGMTMVSAGPDAVIWSKHKDTFPFLGGMSSIILSWVFSPVIAGGFAIILFFFIRLIVLRSQKAYERSLYLLPLFTFGTFFLITWFIITKGGQQYNWQNTPDSKKAWISAIVGSGTCLISIVIGIPLIKRNVTRDLAEEERVAADKAGLGKTVSVEK
;
A
#
# COMPACT_ATOMS: atom_id res chain seq x y z
N MET A 1 42.23 21.30 52.13
CA MET A 1 42.39 20.24 51.10
C MET A 1 41.49 19.11 51.56
N SER A 2 40.21 19.19 51.20
CA SER A 2 39.15 18.32 51.72
C SER A 2 38.55 17.55 50.55
N ASP A 3 38.93 16.27 50.47
CA ASP A 3 38.10 15.10 50.12
C ASP A 3 36.90 15.28 49.17
N ASP A 4 37.12 15.80 47.95
CA ASP A 4 36.09 15.83 46.89
C ASP A 4 36.55 15.18 45.56
N ASP A 5 37.66 14.42 45.59
CA ASP A 5 38.28 13.82 44.39
C ASP A 5 38.01 12.32 44.20
N ASN A 6 37.04 11.75 44.93
CA ASN A 6 36.73 10.29 44.90
C ASN A 6 35.31 9.95 44.44
N LEU A 7 34.75 10.70 43.47
CA LEU A 7 33.61 10.20 42.70
C LEU A 7 34.14 9.37 41.51
N PRO A 8 33.66 8.12 41.31
CA PRO A 8 34.09 7.31 40.18
C PRO A 8 33.72 8.05 38.88
N ARG A 9 34.74 8.51 38.13
CA ARG A 9 34.56 8.97 36.76
C ARG A 9 34.01 7.80 35.96
N VAL A 10 32.74 7.89 35.59
CA VAL A 10 32.14 6.95 34.65
C VAL A 10 32.94 7.08 33.35
N ASP A 11 33.69 6.03 33.02
CA ASP A 11 34.57 6.02 31.86
C ASP A 11 33.68 6.23 30.63
N GLU A 12 33.91 7.30 29.85
CA GLU A 12 33.06 7.60 28.68
C GLU A 12 32.98 6.40 27.72
N LEU A 13 34.02 5.56 27.70
CA LEU A 13 34.05 4.28 27.00
C LEU A 13 33.02 3.26 27.53
N GLN A 14 32.78 3.17 28.84
CA GLN A 14 31.76 2.29 29.42
C GLN A 14 30.35 2.78 29.09
N VAL A 15 30.13 4.09 29.06
CA VAL A 15 28.85 4.69 28.63
C VAL A 15 28.61 4.45 27.14
N ILE A 16 29.63 4.65 26.30
CA ILE A 16 29.56 4.38 24.85
C ILE A 16 29.38 2.88 24.58
N GLN A 17 30.06 2.00 25.31
CA GLN A 17 29.88 0.56 25.19
C GLN A 17 28.51 0.11 25.68
N LEU A 18 27.99 0.64 26.79
CA LEU A 18 26.64 0.35 27.31
C LEU A 18 25.56 0.84 26.34
N ILE A 19 25.70 2.06 25.80
CA ILE A 19 24.83 2.61 24.75
C ILE A 19 24.90 1.74 23.49
N GLY A 20 26.09 1.29 23.08
CA GLY A 20 26.26 0.35 21.97
C GLY A 20 25.66 -1.04 22.23
N HIS A 21 25.76 -1.53 23.46
CA HIS A 21 25.26 -2.84 23.88
C HIS A 21 23.74 -2.88 24.08
N LEU A 22 23.10 -1.75 24.37
CA LEU A 22 21.64 -1.58 24.40
C LEU A 22 21.08 -1.24 23.00
N ALA A 23 21.80 -0.45 22.21
CA ALA A 23 21.39 -0.06 20.87
C ALA A 23 21.40 -1.24 19.88
N GLY A 24 22.36 -2.17 20.00
CA GLY A 24 22.42 -3.37 19.15
C GLY A 24 21.20 -4.28 19.29
N PRO A 25 20.91 -4.83 20.49
CA PRO A 25 19.73 -5.66 20.74
C PRO A 25 18.43 -4.92 20.46
N PHE A 26 18.32 -3.64 20.84
CA PHE A 26 17.15 -2.82 20.53
C PHE A 26 16.90 -2.75 19.03
N PHE A 27 17.94 -2.47 18.24
CA PHE A 27 17.85 -2.38 16.78
C PHE A 27 17.47 -3.74 16.16
N VAL A 28 18.04 -4.84 16.65
CA VAL A 28 17.67 -6.19 16.22
C VAL A 28 16.20 -6.49 16.53
N CYS A 29 15.72 -6.18 17.74
CA CYS A 29 14.31 -6.31 18.10
C CYS A 29 13.40 -5.44 17.21
N ALA A 30 13.81 -4.21 16.93
CA ALA A 30 13.08 -3.31 16.03
C ALA A 30 12.95 -3.90 14.63
N ILE A 31 14.01 -4.48 14.08
CA ILE A 31 14.00 -5.15 12.77
C ILE A 31 13.02 -6.33 12.81
N ILE A 32 13.16 -7.22 13.79
CA ILE A 32 12.31 -8.42 13.90
C ILE A 32 10.83 -8.02 14.01
N LEU A 33 10.50 -7.02 14.84
CA LEU A 33 9.14 -6.51 14.96
C LEU A 33 8.65 -5.81 13.68
N SER A 34 9.54 -5.14 12.95
CA SER A 34 9.20 -4.53 11.65
C SER A 34 8.81 -5.60 10.64
N PHE A 35 9.57 -6.70 10.55
CA PHE A 35 9.21 -7.85 9.71
C PHE A 35 7.90 -8.49 10.15
N PHE A 36 7.69 -8.64 11.45
CA PHE A 36 6.47 -9.20 12.02
C PHE A 36 5.23 -8.38 11.65
N VAL A 37 5.30 -7.05 11.81
CA VAL A 37 4.21 -6.14 11.41
C VAL A 37 4.02 -6.14 9.90
N ALA A 38 5.10 -6.08 9.11
CA ALA A 38 5.02 -6.11 7.65
C ALA A 38 4.38 -7.40 7.13
N PHE A 39 4.69 -8.55 7.74
CA PHE A 39 4.03 -9.81 7.45
C PHE A 39 2.53 -9.74 7.77
N GLY A 40 2.15 -9.23 8.94
CA GLY A 40 0.75 -9.06 9.32
C GLY A 40 -0.02 -8.13 8.38
N ILE A 41 0.60 -7.04 7.92
CA ILE A 41 0.04 -6.13 6.92
C ILE A 41 -0.20 -6.88 5.60
N GLY A 42 0.83 -7.55 5.07
CA GLY A 42 0.71 -8.28 3.81
C GLY A 42 -0.35 -9.39 3.86
N ALA A 43 -0.43 -10.11 4.97
CA ALA A 43 -1.41 -11.18 5.17
C ALA A 43 -2.86 -10.64 5.23
N ASN A 44 -3.08 -9.47 5.85
CA ASN A 44 -4.42 -8.87 5.93
C ASN A 44 -4.81 -8.15 4.62
N ASP A 45 -3.89 -7.41 4.02
CA ASP A 45 -4.21 -6.46 2.94
C ASP A 45 -4.17 -7.07 1.53
N VAL A 46 -3.57 -8.25 1.32
CA VAL A 46 -3.52 -8.88 -0.02
C VAL A 46 -4.91 -9.13 -0.62
N ALA A 47 -5.90 -9.43 0.23
CA ALA A 47 -7.27 -9.64 -0.19
C ALA A 47 -7.91 -8.35 -0.76
N ASN A 48 -7.48 -7.17 -0.30
CA ASN A 48 -8.00 -5.88 -0.75
C ASN A 48 -7.63 -5.61 -2.22
N ALA A 49 -6.42 -6.01 -2.63
CA ALA A 49 -5.94 -5.79 -4.01
C ALA A 49 -6.38 -6.89 -4.98
N PHE A 50 -6.35 -8.16 -4.55
CA PHE A 50 -6.53 -9.30 -5.46
C PHE A 50 -7.83 -10.08 -5.27
N GLY A 51 -8.65 -9.77 -4.25
CA GLY A 51 -9.89 -10.49 -3.96
C GLY A 51 -10.87 -10.52 -5.12
N SER A 52 -11.01 -9.40 -5.84
CA SER A 52 -11.88 -9.32 -7.02
C SER A 52 -11.35 -10.14 -8.21
N SER A 53 -10.04 -10.09 -8.49
CA SER A 53 -9.42 -10.83 -9.60
C SER A 53 -9.39 -12.34 -9.37
N VAL A 54 -9.13 -12.77 -8.13
CA VAL A 54 -9.18 -14.19 -7.75
C VAL A 54 -10.63 -14.68 -7.71
N GLY A 55 -11.56 -13.89 -7.16
CA GLY A 55 -12.99 -14.20 -7.13
C GLY A 55 -13.61 -14.33 -8.53
N ALA A 56 -13.17 -13.51 -9.49
CA ALA A 56 -13.56 -13.60 -10.89
C ALA A 56 -12.84 -14.72 -11.67
N LYS A 57 -11.96 -15.50 -11.02
CA LYS A 57 -11.09 -16.52 -11.64
C LYS A 57 -10.18 -15.97 -12.75
N ALA A 58 -9.92 -14.67 -12.76
CA ALA A 58 -8.99 -14.05 -13.69
C ALA A 58 -7.53 -14.39 -13.34
N LEU A 59 -7.25 -14.61 -12.05
CA LEU A 59 -5.96 -15.07 -11.55
C LEU A 59 -6.15 -16.23 -10.57
N THR A 60 -5.23 -17.19 -10.60
CA THR A 60 -5.13 -18.19 -9.53
C THR A 60 -4.56 -17.57 -8.26
N MET A 61 -4.85 -18.18 -7.11
CA MET A 61 -4.30 -17.71 -5.83
C MET A 61 -2.76 -17.63 -5.83
N LYS A 62 -2.08 -18.62 -6.43
CA LYS A 62 -0.61 -18.63 -6.55
C LYS A 62 -0.10 -17.45 -7.39
N GLN A 63 -0.75 -17.16 -8.52
CA GLN A 63 -0.40 -16.02 -9.36
C GLN A 63 -0.62 -14.70 -8.64
N ALA A 64 -1.76 -14.55 -7.96
CA ALA A 64 -2.08 -13.34 -7.19
C ALA A 64 -1.02 -13.07 -6.11
N ILE A 65 -0.60 -14.09 -5.35
CA ILE A 65 0.44 -13.95 -4.31
C ILE A 65 1.78 -13.52 -4.90
N VAL A 66 2.21 -14.10 -6.03
CA VAL A 66 3.49 -13.73 -6.68
C VAL A 66 3.44 -12.28 -7.18
N VAL A 67 2.35 -11.88 -7.83
CA VAL A 67 2.18 -10.50 -8.31
C VAL A 67 2.11 -9.54 -7.13
N ALA A 68 1.37 -9.87 -6.07
CA ALA A 68 1.31 -9.09 -4.84
C ALA A 68 2.70 -8.89 -4.24
N ALA A 69 3.47 -9.95 -4.06
CA ALA A 69 4.81 -9.88 -3.48
C ALA A 69 5.73 -8.94 -4.28
N ILE A 70 5.69 -9.02 -5.62
CA ILE A 70 6.50 -8.15 -6.49
C ILE A 70 6.00 -6.70 -6.42
N CYS A 71 4.70 -6.47 -6.56
CA CYS A 71 4.13 -5.12 -6.61
C CYS A 71 4.20 -4.40 -5.26
N GLU A 72 3.90 -5.08 -4.16
CA GLU A 72 3.99 -4.52 -2.81
C GLU A 72 5.45 -4.24 -2.42
N PHE A 73 6.37 -5.17 -2.71
CA PHE A 73 7.80 -4.93 -2.50
C PHE A 73 8.33 -3.83 -3.43
N ALA A 74 7.81 -3.68 -4.65
CA ALA A 74 8.16 -2.56 -5.53
C ALA A 74 7.54 -1.24 -5.03
N GLY A 75 6.41 -1.24 -4.33
CA GLY A 75 5.87 -0.05 -3.67
C GLY A 75 6.67 0.36 -2.43
N ALA A 76 7.19 -0.64 -1.69
CA ALA A 76 7.84 -0.49 -0.39
C ALA A 76 9.37 -0.74 -0.37
N GLY A 77 10.02 -0.94 -1.52
CA GLY A 77 11.41 -1.45 -1.58
C GLY A 77 12.47 -0.36 -1.81
N LYS A 78 13.46 -0.57 -2.67
CA LYS A 78 14.36 0.52 -3.15
C LYS A 78 13.61 1.66 -3.86
N PHE A 79 12.32 1.42 -4.11
CA PHE A 79 11.27 2.29 -4.61
C PHE A 79 10.32 2.78 -3.49
N ASP A 80 10.61 2.58 -2.20
CA ASP A 80 10.06 3.31 -1.02
C ASP A 80 10.14 4.82 -1.20
N MET A 81 11.08 5.20 -2.05
CA MET A 81 11.28 6.51 -2.61
C MET A 81 10.11 6.98 -3.52
N LEU A 82 9.05 6.21 -3.72
CA LEU A 82 7.94 6.58 -4.59
C LEU A 82 6.68 7.01 -3.82
N MET A 83 6.31 6.36 -2.69
CA MET A 83 5.03 6.66 -2.02
C MET A 83 4.99 6.50 -0.47
N GLY A 84 5.73 5.54 0.11
CA GLY A 84 5.59 5.19 1.54
C GLY A 84 6.08 6.25 2.53
N ALA A 85 7.11 7.01 2.15
CA ALA A 85 7.77 7.97 3.04
C ALA A 85 6.81 9.05 3.60
N SER A 86 5.84 9.52 2.82
CA SER A 86 4.89 10.55 3.26
C SER A 86 3.95 10.04 4.36
N VAL A 87 3.51 8.78 4.26
CA VAL A 87 2.64 8.15 5.27
C VAL A 87 3.44 7.83 6.52
N THR A 88 4.64 7.25 6.37
CA THR A 88 5.55 6.97 7.49
C THR A 88 5.92 8.25 8.25
N SER A 89 6.17 9.36 7.55
CA SER A 89 6.41 10.65 8.19
C SER A 89 5.20 11.14 8.98
N THR A 90 3.99 10.95 8.47
CA THR A 90 2.75 11.33 9.16
C THR A 90 2.54 10.48 10.42
N ILE A 91 2.81 9.17 10.36
CA ILE A 91 2.72 8.29 11.52
C ILE A 91 3.78 8.64 12.57
N ARG A 92 5.01 8.95 12.14
CA ARG A 92 6.14 9.27 13.03
C ARG A 92 5.96 10.55 13.82
N SER A 93 5.54 11.64 13.17
CA SER A 93 5.53 12.99 13.78
C SER A 93 4.19 13.71 13.74
N GLY A 94 3.16 13.09 13.15
CA GLY A 94 1.82 13.66 13.07
C GLY A 94 0.90 13.27 14.22
N ILE A 95 1.30 12.31 15.08
CA ILE A 95 0.44 11.74 16.13
C ILE A 95 1.00 12.07 17.52
N ALA A 96 2.23 11.66 17.81
CA ALA A 96 2.90 11.94 19.07
C ALA A 96 3.70 13.26 18.99
N ASN A 97 3.55 14.13 19.98
CA ASN A 97 4.32 15.37 20.08
C ASN A 97 5.73 15.10 20.62
N LEU A 98 6.73 15.18 19.75
CA LEU A 98 8.12 14.87 20.08
C LEU A 98 8.71 15.77 21.18
N ASN A 99 8.15 16.96 21.43
CA ASN A 99 8.64 17.87 22.47
C ASN A 99 8.57 17.27 23.87
N TYR A 100 7.61 16.38 24.12
CA TYR A 100 7.47 15.67 25.40
C TYR A 100 8.54 14.61 25.63
N TYR A 101 9.27 14.22 24.57
CA TYR A 101 10.26 13.15 24.60
C TYR A 101 11.70 13.63 24.37
N ILE A 102 11.94 14.95 24.22
CA ILE A 102 13.29 15.51 23.99
C ILE A 102 14.27 15.06 25.08
N ASN A 103 13.81 15.07 26.34
CA ASN A 103 14.63 14.68 27.49
C ASN A 103 14.57 13.18 27.82
N LYS A 104 13.76 12.40 27.07
CA LYS A 104 13.51 10.96 27.28
C LYS A 104 13.29 10.23 25.94
N PRO A 105 14.28 10.26 25.02
CA PRO A 105 14.13 9.67 23.69
C PRO A 105 14.02 8.14 23.71
N ASP A 106 14.56 7.51 24.76
CA ASP A 106 14.45 6.09 25.08
C ASP A 106 12.99 5.66 25.29
N VAL A 107 12.21 6.44 26.04
CA VAL A 107 10.78 6.16 26.30
C VAL A 107 9.99 6.14 24.99
N LEU A 108 10.25 7.09 24.09
CA LEU A 108 9.63 7.12 22.76
C LEU A 108 10.02 5.89 21.94
N ALA A 109 11.31 5.52 21.96
CA ALA A 109 11.84 4.39 21.20
C ALA A 109 11.21 3.06 21.66
N TYR A 110 11.20 2.78 22.96
CA TYR A 110 10.53 1.59 23.52
C TYR A 110 9.02 1.62 23.30
N GLY A 111 8.40 2.79 23.46
CA GLY A 111 6.97 2.98 23.18
C GLY A 111 6.60 2.61 21.74
N MET A 112 7.42 3.03 20.76
CA MET A 112 7.19 2.67 19.35
C MET A 112 7.35 1.16 19.11
N LEU A 113 8.29 0.48 19.78
CA LEU A 113 8.36 -0.99 19.72
C LEU A 113 7.11 -1.66 20.28
N CYS A 114 6.60 -1.17 21.42
CA CYS A 114 5.34 -1.66 21.99
C CYS A 114 4.16 -1.43 21.04
N ALA A 115 4.08 -0.27 20.39
CA ALA A 115 3.04 0.04 19.43
C ALA A 115 3.10 -0.89 18.20
N MET A 116 4.30 -1.19 17.71
CA MET A 116 4.52 -2.15 16.62
C MET A 116 4.13 -3.57 17.04
N LEU A 117 4.56 -4.02 18.22
CA LEU A 117 4.21 -5.34 18.73
C LEU A 117 2.69 -5.50 18.89
N ALA A 118 2.03 -4.53 19.51
CA ALA A 118 0.56 -4.52 19.67
C ALA A 118 -0.15 -4.58 18.32
N THR A 119 0.33 -3.79 17.35
CA THR A 119 -0.20 -3.79 15.98
C THR A 119 -0.03 -5.16 15.32
N GLY A 120 1.18 -5.73 15.35
CA GLY A 120 1.44 -7.03 14.71
C GLY A 120 0.62 -8.16 15.33
N ILE A 121 0.50 -8.21 16.66
CA ILE A 121 -0.34 -9.19 17.35
C ILE A 121 -1.79 -9.04 16.91
N TRP A 122 -2.34 -7.82 16.92
CA TRP A 122 -3.71 -7.58 16.50
C TRP A 122 -3.97 -7.97 15.05
N LEU A 123 -3.05 -7.64 14.13
CA LEU A 123 -3.17 -8.00 12.71
C LEU A 123 -3.16 -9.52 12.50
N LEU A 124 -2.33 -10.26 13.25
CA LEU A 124 -2.34 -11.72 13.16
C LEU A 124 -3.62 -12.33 13.72
N ILE A 125 -4.12 -11.84 14.86
CA ILE A 125 -5.39 -12.31 15.44
C ILE A 125 -6.55 -12.03 14.47
N ALA A 126 -6.62 -10.82 13.93
CA ALA A 126 -7.65 -10.44 12.96
C ALA A 126 -7.57 -11.30 11.70
N THR A 127 -6.38 -11.52 11.16
CA THR A 127 -6.16 -12.36 9.98
C THR A 127 -6.48 -13.83 10.26
N PHE A 128 -6.17 -14.34 11.46
CA PHE A 128 -6.52 -15.71 11.87
C PHE A 128 -8.04 -15.92 11.93
N TRP A 129 -8.79 -14.88 12.31
CA TRP A 129 -10.27 -14.89 12.27
C TRP A 129 -10.85 -14.40 10.95
N GLU A 130 -10.03 -14.26 9.90
CA GLU A 130 -10.46 -13.84 8.55
C GLU A 130 -11.16 -12.46 8.55
N LEU A 131 -10.84 -11.61 9.52
CA LEU A 131 -11.40 -10.27 9.64
C LEU A 131 -10.58 -9.28 8.80
N PRO A 132 -11.17 -8.64 7.77
CA PRO A 132 -10.52 -7.54 7.07
C PRO A 132 -10.51 -6.32 8.00
N VAL A 133 -9.33 -5.94 8.51
CA VAL A 133 -9.18 -4.83 9.45
C VAL A 133 -8.26 -3.77 8.87
N SER A 134 -8.34 -2.56 9.40
CA SER A 134 -7.44 -1.51 8.94
C SER A 134 -6.11 -1.54 9.69
N THR A 135 -5.05 -1.84 8.95
CA THR A 135 -3.65 -1.77 9.42
C THR A 135 -3.28 -0.37 9.91
N THR A 136 -3.72 0.67 9.19
CA THR A 136 -3.48 2.08 9.56
C THR A 136 -4.17 2.46 10.87
N HIS A 137 -5.43 2.09 11.07
CA HIS A 137 -6.11 2.36 12.35
C HIS A 137 -5.41 1.65 13.52
N SER A 138 -4.91 0.43 13.28
CA SER A 138 -4.24 -0.38 14.29
C SER A 138 -2.96 0.28 14.80
N ILE A 139 -2.06 0.72 13.90
CA ILE A 139 -0.82 1.39 14.29
C ILE A 139 -1.06 2.79 14.86
N VAL A 140 -2.00 3.56 14.29
CA VAL A 140 -2.35 4.90 14.80
C VAL A 140 -2.92 4.79 16.22
N GLY A 141 -3.85 3.86 16.45
CA GLY A 141 -4.43 3.61 17.77
C GLY A 141 -3.38 3.15 18.79
N ALA A 142 -2.45 2.29 18.38
CA ALA A 142 -1.35 1.84 19.23
C ALA A 142 -0.41 2.99 19.62
N ILE A 143 -0.08 3.90 18.69
CA ILE A 143 0.74 5.08 18.96
C ILE A 143 0.00 6.06 19.88
N VAL A 144 -1.29 6.31 19.65
CA VAL A 144 -2.12 7.15 20.53
C VAL A 144 -2.12 6.57 21.95
N GLY A 145 -2.42 5.29 22.11
CA GLY A 145 -2.43 4.61 23.42
C GLY A 145 -1.08 4.68 24.12
N MET A 146 0.02 4.39 23.40
CA MET A 146 1.37 4.51 23.94
C MET A 146 1.69 5.95 24.37
N THR A 147 1.32 6.93 23.55
CA THR A 147 1.58 8.35 23.84
C THR A 147 0.81 8.81 25.07
N MET A 148 -0.47 8.43 25.18
CA MET A 148 -1.30 8.74 26.34
C MET A 148 -0.75 8.13 27.64
N VAL A 149 -0.27 6.90 27.60
CA VAL A 149 0.27 6.21 28.78
C VAL A 149 1.64 6.76 29.20
N SER A 150 2.51 7.06 28.23
CA SER A 150 3.90 7.45 28.51
C SER A 150 4.10 8.94 28.80
N ALA A 151 3.30 9.82 28.19
CA ALA A 151 3.46 11.27 28.31
C ALA A 151 2.15 12.04 28.56
N GLY A 152 1.02 11.33 28.70
CA GLY A 152 -0.29 11.92 28.99
C GLY A 152 -1.09 12.29 27.73
N PRO A 153 -2.40 12.61 27.89
CA PRO A 153 -3.28 12.94 26.76
C PRO A 153 -2.84 14.17 25.96
N ASP A 154 -2.20 15.14 26.59
CA ASP A 154 -1.73 16.38 25.94
C ASP A 154 -0.52 16.16 25.03
N ALA A 155 0.19 15.03 25.18
CA ALA A 155 1.28 14.65 24.31
C ALA A 155 0.80 14.13 22.94
N VAL A 156 -0.51 13.88 22.78
CA VAL A 156 -1.11 13.54 21.49
C VAL A 156 -1.47 14.82 20.74
N ILE A 157 -1.07 14.90 19.47
CA ILE A 157 -1.41 16.03 18.59
C ILE A 157 -2.85 15.84 18.11
N TRP A 158 -3.83 16.24 18.92
CA TRP A 158 -5.26 16.10 18.59
C TRP A 158 -5.66 16.95 17.38
N SER A 159 -5.30 18.23 17.40
CA SER A 159 -5.52 19.15 16.30
C SER A 159 -4.37 20.13 16.18
N LYS A 160 -3.95 20.39 14.95
CA LYS A 160 -2.93 21.39 14.64
C LYS A 160 -3.39 22.17 13.42
N HIS A 161 -3.52 23.49 13.54
CA HIS A 161 -3.82 24.32 12.37
C HIS A 161 -2.67 24.26 11.36
N LYS A 162 -3.01 24.21 10.07
CA LYS A 162 -2.08 24.32 8.95
C LYS A 162 -2.56 25.43 8.03
N ASP A 163 -1.64 26.24 7.53
CA ASP A 163 -1.97 27.35 6.61
C ASP A 163 -2.25 26.84 5.19
N THR A 164 -1.95 25.57 4.92
CA THR A 164 -2.17 24.90 3.64
C THR A 164 -3.21 23.80 3.77
N PHE A 165 -4.02 23.61 2.72
CA PHE A 165 -5.04 22.57 2.70
C PHE A 165 -4.41 21.16 2.78
N PRO A 166 -4.94 20.24 3.62
CA PRO A 166 -6.05 20.42 4.55
C PRO A 166 -5.64 21.31 5.74
N PHE A 167 -6.45 22.34 6.04
CA PHE A 167 -6.17 23.36 7.08
C PHE A 167 -6.09 22.80 8.52
N LEU A 168 -6.35 21.50 8.66
CA LEU A 168 -6.26 20.73 9.89
C LEU A 168 -5.16 19.68 9.76
N GLY A 169 -4.40 19.51 10.84
CA GLY A 169 -3.37 18.50 11.03
C GLY A 169 -3.57 17.75 12.35
N GLY A 170 -2.65 16.84 12.64
CA GLY A 170 -2.78 15.96 13.79
C GLY A 170 -3.84 14.88 13.59
N MET A 171 -4.33 14.32 14.69
CA MET A 171 -5.32 13.25 14.73
C MET A 171 -6.64 13.64 14.04
N SER A 172 -7.10 14.88 14.20
CA SER A 172 -8.33 15.37 13.57
C SER A 172 -8.30 15.22 12.04
N SER A 173 -7.19 15.55 11.38
CA SER A 173 -7.04 15.37 9.93
C SER A 173 -7.05 13.89 9.52
N ILE A 174 -6.50 13.02 10.35
CA ILE A 174 -6.45 11.57 10.09
C ILE A 174 -7.86 10.98 10.23
N ILE A 175 -8.61 11.35 11.28
CA ILE A 175 -10.01 10.90 11.47
C ILE A 175 -10.90 11.37 10.31
N LEU A 176 -10.76 12.64 9.91
CA LEU A 176 -11.52 13.17 8.77
C LEU A 176 -11.21 12.38 7.48
N SER A 177 -9.94 12.02 7.24
CA SER A 177 -9.60 11.24 6.05
C SER A 177 -10.20 9.83 6.10
N TRP A 178 -10.30 9.20 7.27
CA TRP A 178 -10.93 7.89 7.43
C TRP A 178 -12.43 7.89 7.08
N VAL A 179 -13.13 9.00 7.33
CA VAL A 179 -14.54 9.16 6.99
C VAL A 179 -14.71 9.53 5.51
N PHE A 180 -13.95 10.51 5.01
CA PHE A 180 -14.13 11.01 3.65
C PHE A 180 -13.57 10.09 2.57
N SER A 181 -12.49 9.35 2.84
CA SER A 181 -11.84 8.52 1.80
C SER A 181 -12.76 7.41 1.27
N PRO A 182 -13.47 6.62 2.11
CA PRO A 182 -14.42 5.62 1.61
C PRO A 182 -15.61 6.24 0.87
N VAL A 183 -16.10 7.39 1.31
CA VAL A 183 -17.23 8.09 0.65
C VAL A 183 -16.83 8.55 -0.74
N ILE A 184 -15.67 9.19 -0.87
CA ILE A 184 -15.14 9.65 -2.15
C ILE A 184 -14.83 8.46 -3.06
N ALA A 185 -14.19 7.41 -2.54
CA ALA A 185 -13.89 6.19 -3.29
C ALA A 185 -15.17 5.50 -3.78
N GLY A 186 -16.20 5.41 -2.94
CA GLY A 186 -17.51 4.87 -3.30
C GLY A 186 -18.18 5.70 -4.40
N GLY A 187 -18.13 7.03 -4.31
CA GLY A 187 -18.61 7.94 -5.35
C GLY A 187 -17.91 7.70 -6.70
N PHE A 188 -16.59 7.62 -6.71
CA PHE A 188 -15.82 7.29 -7.92
C PHE A 188 -16.14 5.89 -8.46
N ALA A 189 -16.29 4.89 -7.60
CA ALA A 189 -16.65 3.54 -8.00
C ALA A 189 -18.04 3.49 -8.66
N ILE A 190 -19.02 4.23 -8.11
CA ILE A 190 -20.36 4.36 -8.69
C ILE A 190 -20.28 5.00 -10.09
N ILE A 191 -19.57 6.13 -10.21
CA ILE A 191 -19.41 6.84 -11.48
C ILE A 191 -18.75 5.92 -12.53
N LEU A 192 -17.65 5.27 -12.16
CA LEU A 192 -16.92 4.36 -13.04
C LEU A 192 -17.78 3.17 -13.45
N PHE A 193 -18.54 2.59 -12.52
CA PHE A 193 -19.45 1.49 -12.81
C PHE A 193 -20.55 1.90 -13.79
N PHE A 194 -21.21 3.04 -13.57
CA PHE A 194 -22.24 3.54 -14.50
C PHE A 194 -21.67 3.87 -15.87
N PHE A 195 -20.46 4.43 -15.93
CA PHE A 195 -19.73 4.66 -17.17
C PHE A 195 -19.48 3.35 -17.95
N ILE A 196 -18.90 2.34 -17.29
CA ILE A 196 -18.64 1.01 -17.90
C ILE A 196 -19.97 0.34 -18.30
N ARG A 197 -21.00 0.45 -17.46
CA ARG A 197 -22.32 -0.12 -17.73
C ARG A 197 -22.95 0.47 -18.98
N LEU A 198 -22.91 1.80 -19.13
CA LEU A 198 -23.50 2.51 -20.27
C LEU A 198 -22.74 2.22 -21.57
N ILE A 199 -21.41 2.27 -21.53
CA ILE A 199 -20.59 2.18 -22.74
C ILE A 199 -20.35 0.73 -23.15
N VAL A 200 -20.04 -0.16 -22.21
CA VAL A 200 -19.62 -1.53 -22.50
C VAL A 200 -20.78 -2.50 -22.28
N LEU A 201 -21.28 -2.63 -21.05
CA LEU A 201 -22.15 -3.76 -20.66
C LEU A 201 -23.52 -3.75 -21.35
N ARG A 202 -24.09 -2.58 -21.67
CA ARG A 202 -25.39 -2.48 -22.38
C ARG A 202 -25.26 -2.48 -23.91
N SER A 203 -24.03 -2.58 -24.44
CA SER A 203 -23.81 -2.66 -25.88
C SER A 203 -24.05 -4.07 -26.41
N GLN A 204 -24.67 -4.19 -27.59
CA GLN A 204 -24.75 -5.45 -28.33
C GLN A 204 -23.35 -6.01 -28.68
N LYS A 205 -22.35 -5.12 -28.80
CA LYS A 205 -20.94 -5.46 -29.04
C LYS A 205 -20.08 -5.25 -27.78
N ALA A 206 -20.55 -5.73 -26.63
CA ALA A 206 -19.87 -5.54 -25.35
C ALA A 206 -18.42 -6.03 -25.37
N TYR A 207 -18.18 -7.18 -26.01
CA TYR A 207 -16.83 -7.76 -26.15
C TYR A 207 -15.86 -6.85 -26.92
N GLU A 208 -16.26 -6.31 -28.08
CA GLU A 208 -15.39 -5.40 -28.85
C GLU A 208 -15.12 -4.11 -28.08
N ARG A 209 -16.16 -3.56 -27.43
CA ARG A 209 -16.02 -2.32 -26.65
C ARG A 209 -15.12 -2.49 -25.43
N SER A 210 -15.14 -3.63 -24.76
CA SER A 210 -14.24 -3.87 -23.63
C SER A 210 -12.77 -3.86 -24.07
N LEU A 211 -12.47 -4.42 -25.24
CA LEU A 211 -11.13 -4.39 -25.83
C LEU A 211 -10.69 -2.98 -26.23
N TYR A 212 -11.59 -2.13 -26.73
CA TYR A 212 -11.25 -0.74 -27.06
C TYR A 212 -11.05 0.14 -25.82
N LEU A 213 -11.76 -0.12 -24.73
CA LEU A 213 -11.62 0.65 -23.49
C LEU A 213 -10.40 0.22 -22.66
N LEU A 214 -9.92 -1.03 -22.80
CA LEU A 214 -8.80 -1.55 -22.02
C LEU A 214 -7.51 -0.69 -22.16
N PRO A 215 -7.06 -0.28 -23.36
CA PRO A 215 -5.92 0.62 -23.51
C PRO A 215 -6.11 1.98 -22.81
N LEU A 216 -7.33 2.52 -22.84
CA LEU A 216 -7.63 3.79 -22.18
C LEU A 216 -7.55 3.67 -20.66
N PHE A 217 -8.08 2.58 -20.08
CA PHE A 217 -7.97 2.33 -18.65
C PHE A 217 -6.53 2.06 -18.21
N THR A 218 -5.75 1.31 -19.00
CA THR A 218 -4.33 1.10 -18.70
C THR A 218 -3.54 2.41 -18.76
N PHE A 219 -3.78 3.26 -19.79
CA PHE A 219 -3.23 4.61 -19.85
C PHE A 219 -3.52 5.40 -18.57
N GLY A 220 -4.80 5.50 -18.19
CA GLY A 220 -5.23 6.30 -17.05
C GLY A 220 -4.62 5.79 -15.74
N THR A 221 -4.62 4.48 -15.52
CA THR A 221 -4.04 3.86 -14.33
C THR A 221 -2.53 4.15 -14.22
N PHE A 222 -1.75 3.88 -15.27
CA PHE A 222 -0.31 4.09 -15.23
C PHE A 222 0.07 5.58 -15.22
N PHE A 223 -0.71 6.44 -15.88
CA PHE A 223 -0.57 7.89 -15.76
C PHE A 223 -0.72 8.34 -14.31
N LEU A 224 -1.81 7.95 -13.65
CA LEU A 224 -2.12 8.36 -12.28
C LEU A 224 -1.09 7.81 -11.28
N ILE A 225 -0.71 6.54 -11.42
CA ILE A 225 0.32 5.91 -10.58
C ILE A 225 1.64 6.66 -10.76
N THR A 226 2.10 6.88 -11.99
CA THR A 226 3.36 7.59 -12.27
C THR A 226 3.32 9.03 -11.75
N TRP A 227 2.21 9.73 -11.94
CA TRP A 227 2.02 11.07 -11.44
C TRP A 227 2.12 11.12 -9.91
N PHE A 228 1.43 10.21 -9.23
CA PHE A 228 1.45 10.14 -7.78
C PHE A 228 2.85 9.82 -7.26
N ILE A 229 3.53 8.85 -7.88
CA ILE A 229 4.91 8.48 -7.59
C ILE A 229 5.87 9.67 -7.72
N ILE A 230 5.74 10.47 -8.78
CA ILE A 230 6.62 11.62 -9.01
C ILE A 230 6.29 12.77 -8.03
N THR A 231 5.01 12.98 -7.73
CA THR A 231 4.57 14.10 -6.86
C THR A 231 4.75 13.82 -5.37
N LYS A 232 4.62 12.56 -4.95
CA LYS A 232 4.74 12.12 -3.55
C LYS A 232 6.00 11.31 -3.27
N GLY A 233 6.83 11.08 -4.28
CA GLY A 233 8.12 10.42 -4.15
C GLY A 233 9.06 11.14 -3.18
N GLY A 234 9.97 10.36 -2.61
CA GLY A 234 10.94 10.79 -1.61
C GLY A 234 11.87 11.90 -2.08
N GLN A 235 12.33 12.70 -1.12
CA GLN A 235 13.10 13.93 -1.34
C GLN A 235 14.39 13.73 -2.15
N GLN A 236 14.99 12.55 -2.08
CA GLN A 236 16.18 12.12 -2.82
C GLN A 236 16.09 12.27 -4.34
N TYR A 237 14.89 12.23 -4.93
CA TYR A 237 14.71 12.41 -6.37
C TYR A 237 14.50 13.86 -6.77
N ASN A 238 14.39 14.76 -5.79
CA ASN A 238 14.27 16.20 -5.96
C ASN A 238 13.12 16.64 -6.92
N TRP A 239 12.05 15.84 -6.99
CA TRP A 239 10.89 16.12 -7.84
C TRP A 239 10.18 17.42 -7.47
N GLN A 240 10.37 17.93 -6.26
CA GLN A 240 9.82 19.21 -5.82
C GLN A 240 10.28 20.39 -6.69
N ASN A 241 11.52 20.33 -7.19
CA ASN A 241 12.08 21.37 -8.07
C ASN A 241 11.69 21.19 -9.54
N THR A 242 11.00 20.10 -9.88
CA THR A 242 10.55 19.85 -11.24
C THR A 242 9.19 20.51 -11.48
N PRO A 243 9.00 21.29 -12.57
CA PRO A 243 7.71 21.86 -12.91
C PRO A 243 6.64 20.78 -13.10
N ASP A 244 5.41 21.06 -12.66
CA ASP A 244 4.29 20.11 -12.74
C ASP A 244 3.96 19.70 -14.18
N SER A 245 4.18 20.59 -15.15
CA SER A 245 4.07 20.26 -16.58
C SER A 245 5.02 19.14 -16.99
N LYS A 246 6.26 19.15 -16.51
CA LYS A 246 7.25 18.11 -16.81
C LYS A 246 6.88 16.78 -16.15
N LYS A 247 6.36 16.81 -14.91
CA LYS A 247 5.82 15.62 -14.23
C LYS A 247 4.65 15.01 -15.01
N ALA A 248 3.76 15.86 -15.55
CA ALA A 248 2.60 15.45 -16.32
C ALA A 248 3.02 14.80 -17.63
N TRP A 249 3.99 15.39 -18.33
CA TRP A 249 4.55 14.84 -19.56
C TRP A 249 5.22 13.48 -19.36
N ILE A 250 6.04 13.33 -18.31
CA ILE A 250 6.65 12.02 -18.00
C ILE A 250 5.57 10.98 -17.74
N SER A 251 4.55 11.34 -16.94
CA SER A 251 3.43 10.46 -16.63
C SER A 251 2.62 10.09 -17.88
N ALA A 252 2.42 11.04 -18.80
CA ALA A 252 1.74 10.82 -20.07
C ALA A 252 2.54 9.91 -21.02
N ILE A 253 3.86 10.01 -21.03
CA ILE A 253 4.73 9.14 -21.82
C ILE A 253 4.66 7.71 -21.28
N VAL A 254 4.76 7.52 -19.95
CA VAL A 254 4.64 6.19 -19.33
C VAL A 254 3.25 5.60 -19.57
N GLY A 255 2.19 6.39 -19.34
CA GLY A 255 0.82 5.98 -19.64
C GLY A 255 0.66 5.59 -21.12
N SER A 256 1.18 6.38 -22.06
CA SER A 256 1.10 6.09 -23.49
C SER A 256 1.87 4.82 -23.86
N GLY A 257 3.05 4.61 -23.28
CA GLY A 257 3.83 3.39 -23.47
C GLY A 257 3.06 2.14 -23.02
N THR A 258 2.43 2.19 -21.84
CA THR A 258 1.62 1.06 -21.34
C THR A 258 0.34 0.85 -22.14
N CYS A 259 -0.27 1.92 -22.65
CA CYS A 259 -1.39 1.86 -23.59
C CYS A 259 -0.98 1.13 -24.88
N LEU A 260 0.16 1.48 -25.47
CA LEU A 260 0.70 0.79 -26.65
C LEU A 260 0.98 -0.68 -26.38
N ILE A 261 1.54 -1.01 -25.22
CA ILE A 261 1.75 -2.41 -24.78
C ILE A 261 0.39 -3.15 -24.68
N SER A 262 -0.63 -2.50 -24.11
CA SER A 262 -1.97 -3.07 -24.04
C SER A 262 -2.56 -3.34 -25.43
N ILE A 263 -2.35 -2.45 -26.39
CA ILE A 263 -2.83 -2.62 -27.77
C ILE A 263 -2.07 -3.72 -28.51
N VAL A 264 -0.74 -3.70 -28.47
CA VAL A 264 0.13 -4.58 -29.27
C VAL A 264 0.23 -5.98 -28.68
N ILE A 265 0.22 -6.10 -27.35
CA ILE A 265 0.43 -7.37 -26.65
C ILE A 265 -0.86 -7.81 -25.93
N GLY A 266 -1.46 -6.91 -25.14
CA GLY A 266 -2.62 -7.24 -24.31
C GLY A 266 -3.83 -7.73 -25.11
N ILE A 267 -4.28 -6.93 -26.09
CA ILE A 267 -5.47 -7.26 -26.90
C ILE A 267 -5.27 -8.57 -27.69
N PRO A 268 -4.17 -8.80 -28.41
CA PRO A 268 -3.97 -10.06 -29.13
C PRO A 268 -3.95 -11.28 -28.21
N LEU A 269 -3.32 -11.19 -27.03
CA LEU A 269 -3.31 -12.28 -26.06
C LEU A 269 -4.70 -12.58 -25.51
N ILE A 270 -5.46 -11.55 -25.15
CA ILE A 270 -6.83 -11.72 -24.66
C ILE A 270 -7.70 -12.33 -25.75
N LYS A 271 -7.63 -11.83 -26.99
CA LYS A 271 -8.37 -12.42 -28.12
C LYS A 271 -8.01 -13.89 -28.31
N ARG A 272 -6.72 -14.23 -28.31
CA ARG A 272 -6.25 -15.62 -28.46
C ARG A 272 -6.78 -16.53 -27.35
N ASN A 273 -6.77 -16.07 -26.11
CA ASN A 273 -7.26 -16.84 -24.97
C ASN A 273 -8.77 -17.04 -25.05
N VAL A 274 -9.55 -15.99 -25.34
CA VAL A 274 -11.01 -16.09 -25.46
C VAL A 274 -11.40 -17.04 -26.60
N THR A 275 -10.75 -16.96 -27.76
CA THR A 275 -11.02 -17.88 -28.87
C THR A 275 -10.70 -19.33 -28.49
N ARG A 276 -9.61 -19.56 -27.75
CA ARG A 276 -9.25 -20.90 -27.28
C ARG A 276 -10.29 -21.44 -26.30
N ASP A 277 -10.73 -20.62 -25.35
CA ASP A 277 -11.67 -21.03 -24.31
C ASP A 277 -13.05 -21.35 -24.93
N LEU A 278 -13.53 -20.55 -25.90
CA LEU A 278 -14.73 -20.84 -26.67
C LEU A 278 -14.63 -22.15 -27.48
N ALA A 279 -13.48 -22.37 -28.15
CA ALA A 279 -13.26 -23.60 -28.91
C ALA A 279 -13.21 -24.85 -28.01
N GLU A 280 -12.74 -24.72 -26.78
CA GLU A 280 -12.73 -25.80 -25.79
C GLU A 280 -14.15 -26.10 -25.27
N GLU A 281 -14.95 -25.06 -25.00
CA GLU A 281 -16.38 -25.23 -24.64
C GLU A 281 -17.17 -25.92 -25.75
N GLU A 282 -16.95 -25.55 -27.02
CA GLU A 282 -17.58 -26.20 -28.17
C GLU A 282 -17.20 -27.68 -28.28
N ARG A 283 -15.92 -28.02 -28.07
CA ARG A 283 -15.44 -29.42 -28.07
C ARG A 283 -16.09 -30.24 -26.96
N VAL A 284 -16.13 -29.71 -25.73
CA VAL A 284 -16.75 -30.39 -24.58
C VAL A 284 -18.26 -30.56 -24.80
N ALA A 285 -18.93 -29.59 -25.41
CA ALA A 285 -20.33 -29.69 -25.76
C ALA A 285 -20.58 -30.76 -26.84
N ALA A 286 -19.73 -30.82 -27.88
CA ALA A 286 -19.82 -31.83 -28.94
C ALA A 286 -19.58 -33.25 -28.41
N ASP A 287 -18.61 -33.43 -27.51
CA ASP A 287 -18.34 -34.72 -26.85
C ASP A 287 -19.52 -35.16 -25.98
N LYS A 288 -20.12 -34.24 -25.20
CA LYS A 288 -21.33 -34.53 -24.40
C LYS A 288 -22.56 -34.86 -25.25
N ALA A 289 -22.67 -34.27 -26.43
CA ALA A 289 -23.74 -34.55 -27.39
C ALA A 289 -23.53 -35.89 -28.15
N GLY A 290 -22.44 -36.61 -27.91
CA GLY A 290 -22.14 -37.87 -28.59
C GLY A 290 -21.69 -37.72 -30.05
N LEU A 291 -21.29 -36.50 -30.46
CA LEU A 291 -20.88 -36.16 -31.83
C LEU A 291 -19.38 -36.36 -32.10
N GLY A 292 -18.60 -36.81 -31.09
CA GLY A 292 -17.13 -36.87 -31.11
C GLY A 292 -16.45 -37.85 -32.07
N LYS A 293 -17.13 -38.40 -33.09
CA LYS A 293 -16.52 -39.37 -34.04
C LYS A 293 -16.83 -39.17 -35.53
N THR A 294 -17.33 -38.03 -35.98
CA THR A 294 -17.67 -37.82 -37.41
C THR A 294 -17.03 -36.59 -38.05
N VAL A 295 -15.76 -36.29 -37.75
CA VAL A 295 -14.95 -35.43 -38.62
C VAL A 295 -13.57 -36.06 -38.82
N SER A 296 -13.55 -37.22 -39.48
CA SER A 296 -12.40 -37.65 -40.27
C SER A 296 -12.40 -36.80 -41.54
N VAL A 297 -11.53 -35.79 -41.59
CA VAL A 297 -11.24 -35.01 -42.79
C VAL A 297 -10.67 -35.98 -43.83
N GLU A 298 -11.45 -36.24 -44.88
CA GLU A 298 -10.95 -36.79 -46.14
C GLU A 298 -9.92 -35.84 -46.75
N LYS A 299 -8.91 -36.46 -47.36
CA LYS A 299 -7.65 -35.92 -47.89
C LYS A 299 -7.77 -34.68 -48.77
#